data_AF-A0A3Q8ZUR2-F1
#
_entry.id   AF-A0A3Q8ZUR2-F1
#
_cell.length_a   1.000
_cell.length_b   1.000
_cell.length_c   1.000
_cell.angle_alpha   90.00
_cell.angle_beta   90.00
_cell.angle_gamma   90.00
#
_symmetry.space_group_name_H-M   'P 1'
#
loop_
_entity.id
_entity.type
_entity.pdbx_description
1 polymer ?
#
loop_
_entity_poly.entity_id
_entity_poly.type
_entity_poly.pdbx_seq_one_letter_code
_entity_poly.pdbx_strand_id
1 'polypeptide(L)'
;MVFDSKTIRTTVAEELHTRLGQKWFKPGSPRLEVASADNLTDFSIEFDCYAERRYGEYDSSLVAVFKWKKFAKLYKDFDQWYEIKDPGSAQFKTKSSRQQSKQFLRVSVDHVYSSFSAPGRRPFCAVDEQDVDGFITQCAADFDGKVGAWIRQWFTWASALNVMDGNKQLCGAWRDVAYFCLLEQVHGRAAACAWIGGVDATGWPEYLAAQVEYLQSQVCGEVVEQKDRDGGA
;
A
#
# COMPACT_ATOMS: atom_id res chain seq x y z
N MET A 1 9.98 -18.75 -26.28
CA MET A 1 10.97 -18.22 -25.31
C MET A 1 11.23 -19.26 -24.22
N VAL A 2 12.20 -19.08 -23.31
CA VAL A 2 12.19 -19.87 -22.06
C VAL A 2 11.08 -19.31 -21.18
N PHE A 3 10.01 -20.09 -21.05
CA PHE A 3 8.82 -19.75 -20.29
C PHE A 3 9.11 -19.89 -18.79
N ASP A 4 9.43 -18.76 -18.14
CA ASP A 4 9.71 -18.70 -16.71
C ASP A 4 9.12 -17.42 -16.07
N SER A 5 9.10 -17.39 -14.73
CA SER A 5 8.55 -16.27 -13.94
C SER A 5 9.16 -14.91 -14.28
N LYS A 6 10.46 -14.86 -14.61
CA LYS A 6 11.12 -13.61 -14.97
C LYS A 6 10.65 -13.16 -16.34
N THR A 7 10.60 -14.06 -17.32
CA THR A 7 10.08 -13.79 -18.67
C THR A 7 8.64 -13.28 -18.60
N ILE A 8 7.75 -13.98 -17.88
CA ILE A 8 6.33 -13.58 -17.72
C ILE A 8 6.22 -12.14 -17.19
N ARG A 9 6.92 -11.83 -16.09
CA ARG A 9 6.85 -10.50 -15.46
C ARG A 9 7.36 -9.40 -16.38
N THR A 10 8.46 -9.64 -17.11
CA THR A 10 9.00 -8.68 -18.08
C THR A 10 8.02 -8.47 -19.22
N THR A 11 7.52 -9.55 -19.83
CA THR A 11 6.58 -9.46 -20.95
C THR A 11 5.30 -8.73 -20.56
N VAL A 12 4.72 -9.04 -19.40
CA VAL A 12 3.52 -8.34 -18.89
C VAL A 12 3.78 -6.84 -18.73
N ALA A 13 4.92 -6.46 -18.13
CA ALA A 13 5.24 -5.05 -17.93
C ALA A 13 5.46 -4.30 -19.25
N GLU A 14 6.22 -4.88 -20.18
CA GLU A 14 6.50 -4.26 -21.48
C GLU A 14 5.23 -4.11 -22.34
N GLU A 15 4.39 -5.15 -22.36
CA GLU A 15 3.14 -5.13 -23.11
C GLU A 15 2.12 -4.16 -22.51
N LEU A 16 2.00 -4.10 -21.17
CA LEU A 16 1.12 -3.12 -20.54
C LEU A 16 1.58 -1.68 -20.78
N HIS A 17 2.90 -1.42 -20.74
CA HIS A 17 3.46 -0.13 -21.17
C HIS A 17 3.11 0.19 -22.62
N THR A 18 3.22 -0.79 -23.52
CA THR A 18 2.96 -0.60 -24.95
C THR A 18 1.48 -0.32 -25.21
N ARG A 19 0.57 -1.09 -24.59
CA ARG A 19 -0.88 -1.01 -24.82
C ARG A 19 -1.53 0.18 -24.13
N LEU A 20 -1.15 0.46 -22.87
CA LEU A 20 -1.76 1.52 -22.07
C LEU A 20 -1.00 2.84 -22.18
N GLY A 21 0.32 2.78 -22.41
CA GLY A 21 1.15 3.95 -22.67
C GLY A 21 1.11 5.02 -21.57
N GLN A 22 1.35 6.25 -21.99
CA GLN A 22 1.39 7.43 -21.13
C GLN A 22 0.04 7.79 -20.51
N LYS A 23 -1.07 7.16 -20.96
CA LYS A 23 -2.39 7.31 -20.34
C LYS A 23 -2.37 6.86 -18.89
N TRP A 24 -1.60 5.80 -18.59
CA TRP A 24 -1.56 5.17 -17.28
C TRP A 24 -0.18 5.19 -16.64
N PHE A 25 0.91 5.11 -17.39
CA PHE A 25 2.24 4.94 -16.82
C PHE A 25 3.23 6.03 -17.20
N LYS A 26 4.21 6.27 -16.31
CA LYS A 26 5.26 7.27 -16.55
C LYS A 26 6.14 6.85 -17.73
N PRO A 27 6.41 7.75 -18.69
CA PRO A 27 7.26 7.43 -19.83
C PRO A 27 8.70 7.16 -19.38
N GLY A 28 9.34 6.19 -20.04
CA GLY A 28 10.77 5.85 -19.81
C GLY A 28 11.06 5.09 -18.51
N SER A 29 10.05 4.76 -17.71
CA SER A 29 10.22 3.87 -16.56
C SER A 29 10.06 2.41 -16.99
N PRO A 30 11.00 1.51 -16.64
CA PRO A 30 10.80 0.07 -16.85
C PRO A 30 9.77 -0.53 -15.87
N ARG A 31 9.28 0.26 -14.90
CA ARG A 31 8.22 -0.14 -13.97
C ARG A 31 6.88 0.43 -14.41
N LEU A 32 5.81 -0.28 -14.07
CA LEU A 32 4.43 0.20 -14.24
C LEU A 32 4.09 1.23 -13.14
N GLU A 33 4.82 2.34 -13.12
CA GLU A 33 4.58 3.46 -12.20
C GLU A 33 3.50 4.36 -12.79
N VAL A 34 2.43 4.60 -12.02
CA VAL A 34 1.28 5.37 -12.48
C VAL A 34 1.68 6.81 -12.82
N ALA A 35 1.35 7.24 -14.04
CA ALA A 35 1.41 8.64 -14.45
C ALA A 35 0.15 9.36 -13.99
N SER A 36 0.32 10.47 -13.29
CA SER A 36 -0.75 11.43 -13.05
C SER A 36 -0.15 12.82 -12.95
N ALA A 37 -0.65 13.71 -13.80
CA ALA A 37 -0.14 15.08 -13.91
C ALA A 37 -0.55 15.96 -12.71
N ASP A 38 -1.66 15.62 -12.06
CA ASP A 38 -2.29 16.45 -11.03
C ASP A 38 -2.28 15.82 -9.63
N ASN A 39 -1.60 14.69 -9.42
CA ASN A 39 -1.61 13.99 -8.12
C ASN A 39 -1.30 14.95 -6.97
N LEU A 40 -2.32 15.24 -6.15
CA LEU A 40 -2.23 16.10 -4.97
C LEU A 40 -1.75 15.31 -3.74
N THR A 41 -1.24 14.10 -3.94
CA THR A 41 -0.63 13.23 -2.93
C THR A 41 0.86 13.05 -3.23
N ASP A 42 1.67 12.83 -2.19
CA ASP A 42 3.12 12.62 -2.31
C ASP A 42 3.53 11.13 -2.34
N PHE A 43 2.58 10.19 -2.29
CA PHE A 43 2.86 8.76 -2.45
C PHE A 43 2.84 8.33 -3.92
N SER A 44 3.69 7.37 -4.27
CA SER A 44 3.73 6.75 -5.60
C SER A 44 2.87 5.49 -5.63
N ILE A 45 2.33 5.18 -6.82
CA ILE A 45 1.56 3.96 -7.08
C ILE A 45 2.30 3.20 -8.18
N GLU A 46 2.72 1.98 -7.87
CA GLU A 46 3.43 1.08 -8.80
C GLU A 46 2.63 -0.22 -8.94
N PHE A 47 2.62 -0.81 -10.13
CA PHE A 47 2.11 -2.14 -10.37
C PHE A 47 3.24 -3.14 -10.56
N ASP A 48 3.18 -4.22 -9.80
CA ASP A 48 4.11 -5.33 -9.90
C ASP A 48 3.36 -6.59 -10.36
N CYS A 49 3.89 -7.27 -11.37
CA CYS A 49 3.42 -8.60 -11.76
C CYS A 49 4.11 -9.64 -10.86
N TYR A 50 3.31 -10.46 -10.20
CA TYR A 50 3.75 -11.70 -9.56
C TYR A 50 3.47 -12.86 -10.51
N ALA A 51 4.40 -13.81 -10.55
CA ALA A 51 4.28 -15.05 -11.31
C ALA A 51 5.00 -16.12 -10.50
N GLU A 52 4.28 -16.83 -9.64
CA GLU A 52 4.84 -17.86 -8.77
C GLU A 52 4.49 -19.24 -9.29
N ARG A 53 5.49 -20.13 -9.42
CA ARG A 53 5.24 -21.48 -9.91
C ARG A 53 4.57 -22.32 -8.82
N ARG A 54 3.36 -22.80 -9.08
CA ARG A 54 2.58 -23.67 -8.19
C ARG A 54 1.93 -24.79 -8.99
N TYR A 55 2.09 -26.03 -8.54
CA TYR A 55 1.46 -27.21 -9.14
C TYR A 55 1.66 -27.38 -10.66
N GLY A 56 2.77 -26.90 -11.21
CA GLY A 56 3.07 -26.98 -12.65
C GLY A 56 2.65 -25.74 -13.46
N GLU A 57 1.90 -24.83 -12.84
CA GLU A 57 1.38 -23.60 -13.45
C GLU A 57 2.07 -22.36 -12.84
N TYR A 58 1.94 -21.20 -13.48
CA TYR A 58 2.33 -19.92 -12.90
C TYR A 58 1.10 -19.15 -12.40
N ASP A 59 0.94 -19.09 -11.09
CA ASP A 59 -0.03 -18.22 -10.43
C ASP A 59 0.42 -16.77 -10.63
N SER A 60 -0.32 -16.08 -11.49
CA SER A 60 -0.04 -14.74 -11.98
C SER A 60 -1.04 -13.75 -11.42
N SER A 61 -0.53 -12.67 -10.81
CA SER A 61 -1.36 -11.58 -10.30
C SER A 61 -0.68 -10.24 -10.49
N LEU A 62 -1.49 -9.23 -10.80
CA LEU A 62 -1.04 -7.85 -10.81
C LEU A 62 -1.36 -7.20 -9.46
N VAL A 63 -0.39 -6.55 -8.85
CA VAL A 63 -0.53 -5.98 -7.50
C VAL A 63 -0.21 -4.50 -7.54
N ALA A 64 -1.14 -3.67 -7.04
CA ALA A 64 -0.89 -2.26 -6.80
C ALA A 64 -0.13 -2.10 -5.48
N VAL A 65 0.98 -1.38 -5.53
CA VAL A 65 1.87 -1.08 -4.40
C VAL A 65 1.99 0.42 -4.25
N PHE A 66 1.54 0.93 -3.11
CA PHE A 66 1.59 2.33 -2.77
C PHE A 66 2.80 2.57 -1.86
N LYS A 67 3.65 3.52 -2.22
CA LYS A 67 4.84 3.85 -1.45
C LYS A 67 4.78 5.30 -1.02
N TRP A 68 4.85 5.51 0.29
CA TRP A 68 4.76 6.83 0.87
C TRP A 68 5.93 7.10 1.81
N LYS A 69 6.71 8.16 1.53
CA LYS A 69 7.89 8.51 2.32
C LYS A 69 7.56 8.81 3.78
N LYS A 70 6.48 9.56 4.05
CA LYS A 70 6.07 9.88 5.43
C LYS A 70 5.73 8.61 6.21
N PHE A 71 4.90 7.75 5.63
CA PHE A 71 4.55 6.46 6.23
C PHE A 71 5.79 5.58 6.46
N ALA A 72 6.68 5.46 5.47
CA ALA A 72 7.89 4.66 5.59
C ALA A 72 8.84 5.19 6.69
N LYS A 73 8.92 6.51 6.85
CA LYS A 73 9.67 7.11 7.97
C LYS A 73 9.01 6.77 9.30
N LEU A 74 7.70 6.98 9.43
CA LEU A 74 6.96 6.69 10.66
C LEU A 74 7.08 5.23 11.07
N TYR A 75 6.98 4.30 10.11
CA TYR A 75 7.23 2.88 10.34
C TYR A 75 8.63 2.66 10.90
N LYS A 76 9.66 3.26 10.28
CA LYS A 76 11.05 3.06 10.69
C LYS A 76 11.26 3.54 12.12
N ASP A 77 10.69 4.68 12.47
CA ASP A 77 10.80 5.27 13.80
C ASP A 77 10.06 4.39 14.83
N PHE A 78 8.87 3.87 14.50
CA PHE A 78 8.15 2.89 15.32
C PHE A 78 8.96 1.60 15.51
N ASP A 79 9.51 1.03 14.44
CA ASP A 79 10.27 -0.22 14.46
C ASP A 79 11.51 -0.11 15.37
N GLN A 80 12.16 1.05 15.39
CA GLN A 80 13.27 1.34 16.30
C GLN A 80 12.80 1.47 17.75
N TRP A 81 11.70 2.20 17.98
CA TRP A 81 11.13 2.37 19.32
C TRP A 81 10.67 1.02 19.90
N TYR A 82 10.01 0.19 19.10
CA TYR A 82 9.51 -1.11 19.53
C TYR A 82 10.64 -2.07 19.89
N GLU A 83 11.76 -2.06 19.15
CA GLU A 83 12.95 -2.85 19.50
C GLU A 83 13.58 -2.47 20.84
N ILE A 84 13.57 -1.17 21.19
CA ILE A 84 14.08 -0.71 22.49
C ILE A 84 13.16 -1.21 23.61
N LYS A 85 11.85 -1.19 23.37
CA LYS A 85 10.84 -1.62 24.35
C LYS A 85 10.80 -3.15 24.53
N ASP A 86 10.92 -3.89 23.43
CA ASP A 86 10.99 -5.36 23.40
C ASP A 86 12.19 -5.82 22.55
N PRO A 87 13.37 -6.01 23.16
CA PRO A 87 14.56 -6.49 22.46
C PRO A 87 14.40 -7.87 21.81
N GLY A 88 13.43 -8.69 22.28
CA GLY A 88 13.11 -9.99 21.70
C GLY A 88 12.42 -9.89 20.34
N SER A 89 11.85 -8.74 20.00
CA SER A 89 11.12 -8.52 18.75
C SER A 89 12.00 -8.51 17.49
N ALA A 90 13.32 -8.28 17.64
CA ALA A 90 14.28 -8.23 16.53
C ALA A 90 14.33 -9.54 15.70
N GLN A 91 13.95 -10.67 16.31
CA GLN A 91 13.92 -11.99 15.66
C GLN A 91 12.81 -12.15 14.62
N PHE A 92 11.78 -11.30 14.64
CA PHE A 92 10.69 -11.33 13.65
C PHE A 92 11.02 -10.54 12.36
N LYS A 93 12.23 -9.95 12.27
CA LYS A 93 12.69 -9.18 11.10
C LYS A 93 13.18 -10.10 9.97
N THR A 94 12.25 -10.69 9.21
CA THR A 94 12.60 -11.35 7.95
C THR A 94 13.01 -10.31 6.88
N LYS A 95 13.75 -10.75 5.86
CA LYS A 95 14.10 -9.89 4.70
C LYS A 95 12.85 -9.31 4.00
N SER A 96 11.70 -10.01 4.12
CA SER A 96 10.41 -9.57 3.57
C SER A 96 9.76 -8.44 4.38
N SER A 97 9.87 -8.45 5.71
CA SER A 97 9.28 -7.38 6.55
C SER A 97 9.99 -6.05 6.34
N ARG A 98 11.32 -6.07 6.12
CA ARG A 98 12.12 -4.90 5.73
C ARG A 98 11.78 -4.34 4.33
N GLN A 99 11.13 -5.11 3.45
CA GLN A 99 10.65 -4.63 2.15
C GLN A 99 9.21 -4.12 2.23
N GLN A 100 8.38 -4.72 3.10
CA GLN A 100 7.00 -4.27 3.36
C GLN A 100 6.96 -2.93 4.12
N SER A 101 7.97 -2.62 4.93
CA SER A 101 8.09 -1.36 5.69
C SER A 101 8.07 -0.07 4.85
N LYS A 102 8.25 -0.17 3.53
CA LYS A 102 8.17 0.96 2.60
C LYS A 102 6.82 1.08 1.88
N GLN A 103 5.93 0.10 2.08
CA GLN A 103 4.66 -0.02 1.37
C GLN A 103 3.54 0.44 2.31
N PHE A 104 2.92 1.56 1.95
CA PHE A 104 1.77 2.11 2.66
C PHE A 104 0.53 1.22 2.44
N LEU A 105 0.33 0.76 1.21
CA LEU A 105 -0.75 -0.12 0.82
C LEU A 105 -0.25 -1.11 -0.23
N ARG A 106 -0.75 -2.34 -0.16
CA ARG A 106 -0.53 -3.39 -1.14
C ARG A 106 -1.83 -4.13 -1.38
N VAL A 107 -2.28 -4.20 -2.64
CA VAL A 107 -3.55 -4.83 -3.00
C VAL A 107 -3.44 -5.54 -4.34
N SER A 108 -3.88 -6.80 -4.40
CA SER A 108 -4.04 -7.50 -5.68
C SER A 108 -5.20 -6.88 -6.46
N VAL A 109 -4.97 -6.62 -7.74
CA VAL A 109 -5.95 -6.09 -8.69
C VAL A 109 -7.22 -6.94 -8.70
N ASP A 110 -7.11 -8.25 -8.52
CA ASP A 110 -8.24 -9.19 -8.45
C ASP A 110 -9.20 -8.92 -7.28
N HIS A 111 -8.72 -8.27 -6.23
CA HIS A 111 -9.48 -7.92 -5.02
C HIS A 111 -9.98 -6.48 -5.01
N VAL A 112 -9.44 -5.61 -5.88
CA VAL A 112 -9.94 -4.24 -6.06
C VAL A 112 -11.40 -4.26 -6.54
N TYR A 113 -11.76 -5.25 -7.35
CA TYR A 113 -13.08 -5.42 -7.95
C TYR A 113 -14.21 -5.74 -6.98
N SER A 114 -13.91 -6.36 -5.85
CA SER A 114 -14.93 -6.85 -4.92
C SER A 114 -15.31 -5.83 -3.86
N SER A 115 -14.88 -4.57 -4.02
CA SER A 115 -14.91 -3.56 -2.95
C SER A 115 -14.38 -4.14 -1.63
N PHE A 116 -13.46 -5.10 -1.72
CA PHE A 116 -12.85 -5.81 -0.59
C PHE A 116 -13.85 -6.53 0.34
N SER A 117 -15.09 -6.75 -0.14
CA SER A 117 -16.20 -7.30 0.64
C SER A 117 -16.74 -8.63 0.08
N ALA A 118 -16.55 -8.88 -1.22
CA ALA A 118 -16.81 -10.18 -1.85
C ALA A 118 -15.49 -10.93 -2.15
N PRO A 119 -15.51 -12.27 -2.31
CA PRO A 119 -14.34 -12.98 -2.81
C PRO A 119 -13.91 -12.35 -4.15
N GLY A 120 -12.63 -11.97 -4.23
CA GLY A 120 -12.03 -11.43 -5.46
C GLY A 120 -12.11 -12.43 -6.62
N ARG A 121 -11.68 -12.00 -7.80
CA ARG A 121 -11.46 -12.95 -8.90
C ARG A 121 -10.45 -14.02 -8.46
N ARG A 122 -10.58 -15.23 -9.01
CA ARG A 122 -9.56 -16.26 -8.80
C ARG A 122 -8.25 -15.79 -9.45
N PRO A 123 -7.09 -16.14 -8.89
CA PRO A 123 -5.81 -15.83 -9.50
C PRO A 123 -5.73 -16.41 -10.93
N PHE A 124 -4.98 -15.74 -11.79
CA PHE A 124 -4.80 -16.19 -13.17
C PHE A 124 -3.69 -17.23 -13.23
N CYS A 125 -3.99 -18.44 -13.68
CA CYS A 125 -2.98 -19.49 -13.87
C CYS A 125 -2.51 -19.49 -15.33
N ALA A 126 -1.21 -19.28 -15.55
CA ALA A 126 -0.61 -19.37 -16.88
C ALA A 126 0.24 -20.64 -17.01
N VAL A 127 -0.01 -21.45 -18.04
CA VAL A 127 0.80 -22.62 -18.39
C VAL A 127 1.65 -22.41 -19.64
N ASP A 128 1.26 -21.47 -20.51
CA ASP A 128 1.97 -21.15 -21.75
C ASP A 128 1.90 -19.66 -22.14
N GLU A 129 2.50 -19.32 -23.30
CA GLU A 129 2.56 -17.95 -23.82
C GLU A 129 1.17 -17.39 -24.20
N GLN A 130 0.21 -18.24 -24.59
CA GLN A 130 -1.15 -17.82 -24.93
C GLN A 130 -1.92 -17.40 -23.68
N ASP A 131 -1.75 -18.12 -22.58
CA ASP A 131 -2.32 -17.73 -21.29
C ASP A 131 -1.78 -16.38 -20.82
N VAL A 132 -0.48 -16.12 -21.01
CA VAL A 132 0.12 -14.83 -20.64
C VAL A 132 -0.47 -13.68 -21.47
N ASP A 133 -0.70 -13.86 -22.77
CA ASP A 133 -1.38 -12.83 -23.58
C ASP A 133 -2.84 -12.61 -23.14
N GLY A 134 -3.54 -13.68 -22.74
CA GLY A 134 -4.87 -13.59 -22.12
C GLY A 134 -4.85 -12.77 -20.83
N PHE A 135 -3.86 -13.02 -19.96
CA PHE A 135 -3.65 -12.26 -18.72
C PHE A 135 -3.36 -10.78 -18.99
N ILE A 136 -2.50 -10.47 -19.97
CA ILE A 136 -2.17 -9.09 -20.37
C ILE A 136 -3.42 -8.37 -20.88
N THR A 137 -4.21 -9.04 -21.73
CA THR A 137 -5.45 -8.49 -22.27
C THR A 137 -6.45 -8.18 -21.16
N GLN A 138 -6.59 -9.08 -20.17
CA GLN A 138 -7.42 -8.83 -19.00
C GLN A 138 -6.90 -7.65 -18.17
N CYS A 139 -5.60 -7.58 -17.90
CA CYS A 139 -4.99 -6.46 -17.18
C CYS A 139 -5.22 -5.12 -17.89
N ALA A 140 -5.06 -5.05 -19.21
CA ALA A 140 -5.30 -3.83 -19.97
C ALA A 140 -6.77 -3.36 -19.87
N ALA A 141 -7.73 -4.29 -20.02
CA ALA A 141 -9.14 -4.00 -19.85
C ALA A 141 -9.48 -3.53 -18.41
N ASP A 142 -8.80 -4.11 -17.43
CA ASP A 142 -8.97 -3.79 -16.02
C ASP A 142 -8.59 -2.32 -15.71
N PHE A 143 -7.46 -1.84 -16.26
CA PHE A 143 -7.06 -0.43 -16.16
C PHE A 143 -8.04 0.53 -16.81
N ASP A 144 -8.64 0.15 -17.95
CA ASP A 144 -9.67 0.99 -18.58
C ASP A 144 -11.03 0.90 -17.87
N GLY A 145 -11.22 -0.10 -17.02
CA GLY A 145 -12.41 -0.32 -16.22
C GLY A 145 -12.29 0.15 -14.77
N LYS A 146 -12.76 -0.72 -13.85
CA LYS A 146 -12.93 -0.37 -12.44
C LYS A 146 -11.61 -0.18 -11.69
N VAL A 147 -10.54 -0.87 -12.09
CA VAL A 147 -9.22 -0.67 -11.45
C VAL A 147 -8.69 0.72 -11.74
N GLY A 148 -8.81 1.19 -12.97
CA GLY A 148 -8.49 2.58 -13.28
C GLY A 148 -9.33 3.58 -12.49
N ALA A 149 -10.65 3.37 -12.39
CA ALA A 149 -11.52 4.21 -11.59
C ALA A 149 -11.12 4.22 -10.11
N TRP A 150 -10.77 3.06 -9.55
CA TRP A 150 -10.31 2.93 -8.17
C TRP A 150 -8.95 3.61 -7.93
N ILE A 151 -7.96 3.43 -8.82
CA ILE A 151 -6.65 4.08 -8.72
C ILE A 151 -6.80 5.60 -8.62
N ARG A 152 -7.67 6.19 -9.45
CA ARG A 152 -7.90 7.65 -9.47
C ARG A 152 -8.45 8.19 -8.15
N GLN A 153 -9.13 7.36 -7.35
CA GLN A 153 -9.59 7.77 -6.01
C GLN A 153 -8.44 8.04 -5.04
N TRP A 154 -7.22 7.64 -5.37
CA TRP A 154 -6.03 7.92 -4.56
C TRP A 154 -5.26 9.16 -4.98
N PHE A 155 -5.72 9.90 -6.00
CA PHE A 155 -4.96 11.04 -6.55
C PHE A 155 -5.06 12.32 -5.71
N THR A 156 -5.95 12.36 -4.73
CA THR A 156 -6.06 13.48 -3.77
C THR A 156 -6.12 12.96 -2.34
N TRP A 157 -5.65 13.76 -1.39
CA TRP A 157 -5.67 13.39 0.04
C TRP A 157 -7.08 13.07 0.55
N ALA A 158 -8.05 13.92 0.24
CA ALA A 158 -9.44 13.75 0.70
C ALA A 158 -10.08 12.47 0.14
N SER A 159 -9.87 12.20 -1.16
CA SER A 159 -10.40 10.98 -1.77
C SER A 159 -9.68 9.73 -1.25
N ALA A 160 -8.36 9.78 -1.05
CA ALA A 160 -7.60 8.67 -0.46
C ALA A 160 -8.06 8.33 0.97
N LEU A 161 -8.36 9.35 1.79
CA LEU A 161 -8.94 9.16 3.11
C LEU A 161 -10.33 8.52 3.04
N ASN A 162 -11.20 8.98 2.14
CA ASN A 162 -12.53 8.40 1.94
C ASN A 162 -12.46 6.92 1.53
N VAL A 163 -11.46 6.53 0.72
CA VAL A 163 -11.21 5.11 0.39
C VAL A 163 -10.90 4.29 1.64
N MET A 164 -10.11 4.82 2.58
CA MET A 164 -9.81 4.16 3.86
C MET A 164 -11.02 4.13 4.82
N ASP A 165 -11.83 5.19 4.84
CA ASP A 165 -13.08 5.23 5.63
C ASP A 165 -14.05 4.13 5.18
N GLY A 166 -14.18 3.95 3.86
CA GLY A 166 -15.03 2.93 3.25
C GLY A 166 -14.50 1.51 3.41
N ASN A 167 -13.28 1.30 3.91
CA ASN A 167 -12.66 -0.02 3.92
C ASN A 167 -11.69 -0.27 5.09
N LYS A 168 -12.20 -1.02 6.07
CA LYS A 168 -11.49 -1.35 7.31
C LYS A 168 -10.36 -2.37 7.14
N GLN A 169 -10.28 -3.08 6.01
CA GLN A 169 -9.27 -4.11 5.77
C GLN A 169 -8.06 -3.61 4.96
N LEU A 170 -8.12 -2.39 4.40
CA LEU A 170 -6.98 -1.82 3.69
C LEU A 170 -5.76 -1.67 4.59
N CYS A 171 -4.58 -1.86 4.01
CA CYS A 171 -3.29 -1.80 4.69
C CYS A 171 -3.06 -2.87 5.77
N GLY A 172 -4.01 -3.79 6.00
CA GLY A 172 -3.86 -4.92 6.92
C GLY A 172 -3.48 -4.48 8.34
N ALA A 173 -2.40 -5.06 8.87
CA ALA A 173 -1.87 -4.75 10.21
C ALA A 173 -1.43 -3.29 10.41
N TRP A 174 -1.32 -2.50 9.33
CA TRP A 174 -0.88 -1.09 9.36
C TRP A 174 -2.02 -0.08 9.19
N ARG A 175 -3.26 -0.56 9.15
CA ARG A 175 -4.44 0.25 8.82
C ARG A 175 -4.55 1.51 9.67
N ASP A 176 -4.35 1.42 10.97
CA ASP A 176 -4.51 2.58 11.86
C ASP A 176 -3.37 3.59 11.72
N VAL A 177 -2.14 3.15 11.47
CA VAL A 177 -1.00 4.03 11.16
C VAL A 177 -1.16 4.70 9.80
N ALA A 178 -1.62 3.95 8.81
CA ALA A 178 -1.94 4.44 7.48
C ALA A 178 -3.05 5.49 7.54
N TYR A 179 -4.12 5.19 8.29
CA TYR A 179 -5.24 6.09 8.51
C TYR A 179 -4.80 7.35 9.25
N PHE A 180 -4.02 7.23 10.33
CA PHE A 180 -3.44 8.37 11.04
C PHE A 180 -2.72 9.32 10.10
N CYS A 181 -1.83 8.78 9.26
CA CYS A 181 -1.05 9.58 8.32
C CYS A 181 -1.94 10.30 7.31
N LEU A 182 -2.95 9.63 6.75
CA LEU A 182 -3.91 10.25 5.82
C LEU A 182 -4.77 11.32 6.50
N LEU A 183 -5.30 11.01 7.68
CA LEU A 183 -6.11 11.93 8.46
C LEU A 183 -5.31 13.20 8.79
N GLU A 184 -4.03 13.06 9.12
CA GLU A 184 -3.12 14.17 9.33
C GLU A 184 -2.94 15.03 8.07
N GLN A 185 -2.85 14.41 6.89
CA GLN A 185 -2.72 15.17 5.63
C GLN A 185 -3.99 15.94 5.27
N VAL A 186 -5.16 15.36 5.54
CA VAL A 186 -6.45 15.99 5.16
C VAL A 186 -6.91 17.02 6.19
N HIS A 187 -6.81 16.69 7.48
CA HIS A 187 -7.41 17.46 8.57
C HIS A 187 -6.39 18.03 9.57
N GLY A 188 -5.09 17.80 9.33
CA GLY A 188 -4.02 18.27 10.18
C GLY A 188 -3.75 17.38 11.40
N ARG A 189 -2.62 17.66 12.05
CA ARG A 189 -2.09 16.87 13.17
C ARG A 189 -3.04 16.78 14.37
N ALA A 190 -3.72 17.88 14.70
CA ALA A 190 -4.63 17.91 15.84
C ALA A 190 -5.79 16.92 15.68
N ALA A 191 -6.39 16.84 14.49
CA ALA A 191 -7.46 15.88 14.20
C ALA A 191 -6.95 14.44 14.26
N ALA A 192 -5.77 14.18 13.69
CA ALA A 192 -5.15 12.85 13.73
C ALA A 192 -4.83 12.40 15.16
N CYS A 193 -4.31 13.31 15.99
CA CYS A 193 -4.01 13.02 17.40
C CYS A 193 -5.26 12.84 18.26
N ALA A 194 -6.31 13.62 18.03
CA ALA A 194 -7.59 13.41 18.69
C ALA A 194 -8.20 12.04 18.35
N TRP A 195 -8.14 11.64 17.08
CA TRP A 195 -8.62 10.33 16.64
C TRP A 195 -7.86 9.18 17.30
N ILE A 196 -6.52 9.17 17.23
CA ILE A 196 -5.74 8.07 17.80
C ILE A 196 -5.83 8.04 19.34
N GLY A 197 -6.01 9.19 20.00
CA GLY A 197 -6.24 9.26 21.44
C GLY A 197 -7.56 8.62 21.88
N GLY A 198 -8.53 8.46 20.97
CA GLY A 198 -9.78 7.75 21.22
C GLY A 198 -9.73 6.24 20.95
N VAL A 199 -8.60 5.72 20.44
CA VAL A 199 -8.46 4.28 20.15
C VAL A 199 -8.06 3.53 21.42
N ASP A 200 -8.92 2.62 21.86
CA ASP A 200 -8.61 1.66 22.92
C ASP A 200 -8.09 0.35 22.29
N ALA A 201 -6.79 0.10 22.43
CA ALA A 201 -6.12 -1.10 21.95
C ALA A 201 -6.03 -2.22 23.00
N THR A 202 -6.79 -2.13 24.10
CA THR A 202 -6.82 -3.16 25.14
C THR A 202 -7.24 -4.51 24.57
N GLY A 203 -6.43 -5.54 24.82
CA GLY A 203 -6.69 -6.91 24.33
C GLY A 203 -6.35 -7.15 22.86
N TRP A 204 -5.76 -6.18 22.16
CA TRP A 204 -5.28 -6.37 20.79
C TRP A 204 -3.97 -7.19 20.77
N PRO A 205 -3.61 -7.79 19.63
CA PRO A 205 -2.27 -8.35 19.44
C PRO A 205 -1.19 -7.33 19.77
N GLU A 206 -0.16 -7.76 20.50
CA GLU A 206 0.88 -6.90 21.07
C GLU A 206 1.47 -5.90 20.06
N TYR A 207 1.84 -6.37 18.88
CA TYR A 207 2.41 -5.53 17.83
C TYR A 207 1.44 -4.45 17.31
N LEU A 208 0.14 -4.74 17.27
CA LEU A 208 -0.88 -3.77 16.84
C LEU A 208 -1.14 -2.74 17.95
N ALA A 209 -1.22 -3.19 19.20
CA ALA A 209 -1.36 -2.31 20.36
C ALA A 209 -0.17 -1.34 20.47
N ALA A 210 1.05 -1.84 20.24
CA ALA A 210 2.27 -1.05 20.27
C ALA A 210 2.30 0.06 19.20
N GLN A 211 1.71 -0.17 18.02
CA GLN A 211 1.58 0.88 17.00
C GLN A 211 0.71 2.03 17.49
N VAL A 212 -0.44 1.73 18.11
CA VAL A 212 -1.33 2.74 18.69
C VAL A 212 -0.63 3.50 19.82
N GLU A 213 0.02 2.79 20.72
CA GLU A 213 0.77 3.39 21.84
C GLU A 213 1.89 4.31 21.35
N TYR A 214 2.63 3.90 20.31
CA TYR A 214 3.67 4.72 19.70
C TYR A 214 3.09 6.03 19.14
N LEU A 215 1.97 5.94 18.41
CA LEU A 215 1.28 7.12 17.88
C LEU A 215 0.78 8.04 19.01
N GLN A 216 0.23 7.48 20.07
CA GLN A 216 -0.29 8.26 21.20
C GLN A 216 0.85 8.95 21.98
N SER A 217 1.91 8.21 22.32
CA SER A 217 2.96 8.68 23.22
C SER A 217 4.09 9.43 22.54
N GLN A 218 4.64 8.91 21.44
CA GLN A 218 5.83 9.48 20.79
C GLN A 218 5.44 10.52 19.74
N VAL A 219 4.35 10.27 19.03
CA VAL A 219 3.96 11.09 17.88
C VAL A 219 3.04 12.23 18.34
N CYS A 220 2.01 11.92 19.12
CA CYS A 220 1.07 12.93 19.62
C CYS A 220 1.47 13.54 20.97
N GLY A 221 2.21 12.83 21.82
CA GLY A 221 2.71 13.36 23.10
C GLY A 221 3.67 14.55 22.93
N GLU A 222 4.55 14.52 21.93
CA GLU A 222 5.48 15.62 21.61
C GLU A 222 4.75 16.94 21.25
N VAL A 223 3.54 16.87 20.69
CA VAL A 223 2.75 18.05 20.28
C VAL A 223 2.22 18.82 21.49
N VAL A 224 1.98 18.14 22.61
CA VAL A 224 1.47 18.76 23.85
C VAL A 224 2.59 19.51 24.56
N GLU A 225 3.78 18.89 24.69
CA GLU A 225 4.92 19.52 25.36
C GLU A 225 5.45 20.77 24.65
N GLN A 226 5.35 20.82 23.32
CA GLN A 226 5.80 21.96 22.54
C GLN A 226 4.83 23.15 22.62
N LYS A 227 3.53 22.88 22.74
CA LYS A 227 2.49 23.90 22.93
C LYS A 227 2.55 24.52 24.33
N ASP A 228 2.93 23.74 25.33
CA ASP A 228 3.14 24.21 26.70
C ASP A 228 4.43 25.05 26.85
N ARG A 229 5.42 24.86 25.98
CA ARG A 229 6.64 25.69 25.95
C ARG A 229 6.45 27.03 25.22
N ASP A 230 5.67 27.06 24.14
CA ASP A 230 5.47 28.28 23.34
C ASP A 230 4.30 29.16 23.86
N GLY A 231 3.43 28.63 24.73
CA GLY A 231 2.34 29.38 25.38
C GLY A 231 2.70 29.98 26.75
N GLY A 232 3.95 29.83 27.19
CA GLY A 232 4.46 30.35 28.47
C GLY A 232 5.40 31.53 28.29
N ALA A 233 4.89 32.65 27.77
CA ALA A 233 5.55 33.95 27.81
C ALA A 233 4.52 35.06 28.05
#